data_AF-D4BDM3-F1
#
_entry.id   AF-D4BDM3-F1
#
_cell.length_a   1.000
_cell.length_b   1.000
_cell.length_c   1.000
_cell.angle_alpha   90.00
_cell.angle_beta   90.00
_cell.angle_gamma   90.00
#
_symmetry.space_group_name_H-M   'P 1'
#
loop_
_entity.id
_entity.type
_entity.pdbx_description
1 polymer ?
#
loop_
_entity_poly.entity_id
_entity_poly.type
_entity_poly.pdbx_seq_one_letter_code
_entity_poly.pdbx_strand_id
1 'polypeptide(L)' 'MEKKLTGSPASGFARPVIRKGDKWKDKRGCLVTVESYRFNRVTFYRDGYSSPCVQSDLRFLTEFQPVGEVKP' A
#
# COMPACT_ATOMS: atom_id res chain seq x y z
N MET A 1 7.43 -23.52 31.04
CA MET A 1 7.20 -23.38 29.59
C MET A 1 5.78 -22.88 29.41
N GLU A 2 5.56 -21.57 29.31
CA GLU A 2 4.20 -21.03 29.21
C GLU A 2 4.15 -20.00 28.09
N LYS A 3 3.39 -20.36 27.06
CA LYS A 3 3.37 -19.75 25.73
C LYS A 3 2.50 -18.51 25.81
N LYS A 4 3.09 -17.32 25.74
CA LYS A 4 2.34 -16.07 25.63
C LYS A 4 1.88 -15.90 24.17
N LEU A 5 0.82 -16.62 23.80
CA LEU A 5 0.11 -16.45 22.53
C LEU A 5 -0.74 -15.19 22.64
N THR A 6 -0.12 -14.02 22.50
CA THR A 6 -0.86 -12.76 22.39
C THR A 6 -1.48 -12.68 21.01
N GLY A 7 -2.76 -13.05 20.96
CA GLY A 7 -3.77 -12.46 20.09
C GLY A 7 -3.53 -12.59 18.59
N SER A 8 -4.18 -13.59 18.00
CA SER A 8 -4.57 -13.55 16.59
C SER A 8 -5.27 -12.21 16.31
N PRO A 9 -4.77 -11.32 15.42
CA PRO A 9 -5.67 -10.35 14.83
C PRO A 9 -6.66 -11.17 14.00
N ALA A 10 -7.93 -11.11 14.36
CA ALA A 10 -9.01 -11.59 13.52
C ALA A 10 -8.77 -11.03 12.11
N SER A 11 -8.35 -11.89 11.18
CA SER A 11 -7.88 -11.52 9.85
C SER A 11 -9.07 -11.18 8.95
N GLY A 12 -9.91 -10.24 9.37
CA GLY A 12 -10.70 -9.42 8.47
C GLY A 12 -9.86 -8.21 8.12
N PHE A 13 -8.76 -8.39 7.36
CA PHE A 13 -8.02 -7.25 6.84
C PHE A 13 -8.98 -6.42 6.02
N ALA A 14 -9.42 -5.29 6.58
CA ALA A 14 -10.07 -4.26 5.80
C ALA A 14 -9.12 -3.96 4.65
N ARG A 15 -9.56 -4.26 3.43
CA ARG A 15 -8.82 -3.93 2.20
C ARG A 15 -8.32 -2.49 2.31
N PRO A 16 -7.00 -2.24 2.22
CA PRO A 16 -6.47 -0.90 2.39
C PRO A 16 -7.09 0.02 1.35
N VAL A 17 -7.57 1.18 1.80
CA VAL A 17 -8.23 2.16 0.93
C VAL A 17 -7.14 2.97 0.24
N ILE A 18 -7.16 3.01 -1.09
CA ILE A 18 -6.21 3.79 -1.89
C ILE A 18 -6.70 5.25 -1.96
N ARG A 19 -5.89 6.19 -1.47
CA ARG A 19 -6.17 7.64 -1.54
C ARG A 19 -4.99 8.39 -2.16
N LYS A 20 -5.29 9.54 -2.75
CA LYS A 20 -4.27 10.47 -3.25
C LYS A 20 -3.38 10.92 -2.09
N GLY A 21 -2.07 10.87 -2.29
CA GLY A 21 -1.05 11.22 -1.29
C GLY A 21 -0.56 10.05 -0.45
N ASP A 22 -1.24 8.89 -0.47
CA ASP A 22 -0.78 7.73 0.28
C ASP A 22 0.58 7.25 -0.22
N LYS A 23 1.44 6.88 0.73
CA LYS A 23 2.72 6.23 0.45
C LYS A 23 2.58 4.72 0.55
N TRP A 24 3.04 4.05 -0.49
CA TRP A 24 3.05 2.60 -0.59
C TRP A 24 4.46 2.11 -0.86
N LYS A 25 4.76 0.87 -0.47
CA LYS A 25 6.03 0.21 -0.76
C LYS A 25 5.79 -1.04 -1.59
N ASP A 26 6.61 -1.29 -2.59
CA ASP A 26 6.58 -2.56 -3.32
C ASP A 26 7.33 -3.66 -2.56
N LYS A 27 7.27 -4.91 -3.05
CA LYS A 27 7.99 -6.07 -2.49
C LYS A 27 9.51 -5.88 -2.36
N ARG A 28 10.11 -5.04 -3.20
CA ARG A 28 11.54 -4.68 -3.17
C ARG A 28 11.85 -3.51 -2.23
N GLY A 29 10.83 -2.91 -1.62
CA GLY A 29 10.95 -1.78 -0.70
C GLY A 29 11.00 -0.41 -1.37
N CYS A 30 10.80 -0.28 -2.69
CA CYS A 30 10.73 1.03 -3.32
C CYS A 30 9.43 1.74 -2.93
N LEU A 31 9.57 3.00 -2.53
CA LEU A 31 8.44 3.85 -2.17
C LEU A 31 7.76 4.43 -3.41
N VAL A 32 6.44 4.46 -3.36
CA VAL A 32 5.58 5.10 -4.35
C VAL A 32 4.57 6.01 -3.67
N THR A 33 4.20 7.07 -4.36
CA THR A 33 3.17 8.01 -3.90
C THR A 33 1.98 7.97 -4.85
N VAL A 34 0.80 7.66 -4.34
CA VAL A 34 -0.44 7.64 -5.12
C VAL A 34 -0.81 9.06 -5.52
N GLU A 35 -0.92 9.30 -6.82
CA GLU A 35 -1.39 10.57 -7.37
C GLU A 35 -2.91 10.57 -7.55
N SER A 36 -3.48 9.48 -8.05
CA SER A 36 -4.92 9.37 -8.27
C SER A 36 -5.40 7.93 -8.30
N TYR A 37 -6.68 7.73 -7.94
CA TYR A 37 -7.37 6.44 -8.02
C TYR A 37 -8.75 6.63 -8.66
N ARG A 38 -8.92 6.18 -9.91
CA ARG A 38 -10.15 6.33 -10.71
C ARG A 38 -10.28 5.15 -11.67
N PHE A 39 -11.53 4.76 -11.98
CA PHE A 39 -11.81 3.68 -12.95
C PHE A 39 -11.05 2.36 -12.67
N ASN A 40 -10.92 1.97 -11.40
CA ASN A 40 -10.13 0.81 -10.96
C ASN A 40 -8.65 0.86 -11.40
N ARG A 41 -8.12 2.07 -11.63
CA ARG A 41 -6.72 2.32 -11.97
C ARG A 41 -6.10 3.26 -10.95
N VAL A 42 -4.89 2.91 -10.56
CA VAL A 42 -4.05 3.67 -9.63
C VAL A 42 -2.93 4.31 -10.45
N THR A 43 -2.85 5.62 -10.37
CA THR A 43 -1.72 6.40 -10.88
C THR A 43 -0.82 6.76 -9.71
N PHE A 44 0.47 6.51 -9.82
CA PHE A 44 1.44 6.81 -8.77
C PHE A 44 2.80 7.16 -9.36
N TYR A 45 3.63 7.83 -8.56
CA TYR A 45 5.03 8.11 -8.87
C TYR A 45 5.94 7.23 -8.03
N ARG A 46 7.00 6.72 -8.65
CA ARG A 46 8.12 6.09 -7.95
C ARG A 46 9.11 7.14 -7.52
N ASP A 47 9.68 6.95 -6.33
CA ASP A 47 10.77 7.81 -5.86
C ASP A 47 11.92 7.81 -6.89
N GLY A 48 12.37 9.01 -7.29
CA GLY A 48 13.40 9.19 -8.32
C GLY A 48 12.94 9.06 -9.79
N TYR A 49 11.64 8.90 -10.06
CA TYR A 49 11.10 8.82 -11.42
C TYR A 49 10.11 9.96 -11.70
N SER A 50 10.34 10.73 -12.76
CA SER A 50 9.47 11.85 -13.15
C SER A 50 8.18 11.43 -13.85
N SER A 51 8.15 10.25 -14.47
CA SER A 51 6.98 9.78 -15.22
C SER A 51 6.01 8.99 -14.33
N PRO A 52 4.69 9.25 -14.41
CA PRO A 52 3.70 8.49 -13.66
C PRO A 52 3.61 7.04 -14.16
N CYS A 53 3.34 6.13 -13.24
CA CYS A 53 2.98 4.75 -13.52
C CYS A 53 1.48 4.57 -13.31
N VAL A 54 0.81 3.86 -14.22
CA VAL A 54 -0.62 3.55 -14.13
C VAL A 54 -0.81 2.04 -14.16
N GLN A 55 -1.57 1.49 -13.21
CA GLN A 55 -1.92 0.07 -13.19
C GLN A 55 -3.28 -0.18 -12.57
N SER A 56 -3.84 -1.38 -12.75
CA SER A 56 -5.09 -1.79 -12.11
C SER A 56 -4.96 -1.84 -10.59
N ASP A 57 -6.04 -1.52 -9.87
CA ASP A 57 -6.10 -1.57 -8.41
C ASP A 57 -5.76 -2.96 -7.86
N LEU A 58 -6.28 -4.02 -8.49
CA LEU A 58 -5.99 -5.40 -8.09
C LEU A 58 -4.49 -5.72 -8.11
N ARG A 59 -3.77 -5.28 -9.16
CA ARG A 59 -2.32 -5.47 -9.24
C ARG A 59 -1.64 -4.63 -8.16
N PHE A 60 -2.05 -3.38 -8.00
CA PHE A 60 -1.46 -2.48 -7.02
C PHE A 60 -1.59 -3.03 -5.59
N LEU A 61 -2.78 -3.50 -5.21
CA LEU A 61 -3.05 -4.11 -3.90
C LEU A 61 -2.31 -5.43 -3.67
N THR A 62 -1.91 -6.14 -4.73
CA THR A 62 -1.14 -7.40 -4.64
C THR A 62 0.35 -7.16 -4.51
N GLU A 63 0.87 -6.14 -5.22
CA GLU A 63 2.31 -5.89 -5.34
C GLU A 63 2.81 -4.86 -4.33
N PHE A 64 1.92 -4.01 -3.81
CA PHE A 64 2.26 -2.92 -2.91
C PHE A 64 1.55 -3.06 -1.56
N GLN A 65 2.20 -2.54 -0.52
CA GLN A 65 1.65 -2.44 0.82
C GLN A 65 1.65 -0.98 1.27
N PRO A 66 0.60 -0.52 1.97
CA PRO A 66 0.61 0.82 2.54
C PRO A 66 1.76 0.93 3.54
N VAL A 67 2.50 2.03 3.48
CA VAL A 67 3.46 2.38 4.51
C VAL A 67 2.61 2.97 5.63
N GLY A 68 2.30 2.14 6.63
CA GLY A 68 1.42 2.53 7.74
C GLY A 68 1.80 3.91 8.27
N GLU A 69 0.78 4.73 8.54
CA GLU A 69 0.94 6.03 9.18
C GLU A 69 1.73 5.81 10.48
N VAL A 70 2.99 6.27 10.50
CA VAL A 70 3.74 6.38 11.75
C VAL A 70 3.05 7.52 12.50
N LYS A 71 2.04 7.19 13.32
CA LYS A 71 1.51 8.17 14.27
C LYS A 71 2.68 8.56 15.19
N PRO A 72 3.01 9.86 15.30
CA PRO A 72 4.04 10.34 16.22
C PRO A 72 3.65 10.05 17.68
#